data_AF-Q6C9D9-F1
#
_entry.id   AF-Q6C9D9-F1
#
_cell.length_a   1.000
_cell.length_b   1.000
_cell.length_c   1.000
_cell.angle_alpha   90.00
_cell.angle_beta   90.00
_cell.angle_gamma   90.00
#
_symmetry.space_group_name_H-M   'P 1'
#
loop_
_entity.id
_entity.type
_entity.pdbx_description
1 polymer ?
#
loop_
_entity_poly.entity_id
_entity_poly.type
_entity_poly.pdbx_seq_one_letter_code
_entity_poly.pdbx_strand_id
1 'polypeptide(L)'
;MSLCQRCKLPLAYGDSLLDLNQAQMKTLQTKAEQNKPDGESNTNLDPQALDKFNRARETALKRGTMSGDSFVFLSQSQVGHTPPNPNNVKTTASDSNSISTRITALETLFDVISSTSSIDFPICTDCGDQIREGLKTRFEQTSKERDVFARFLNKLRDSDGEEEDLAVKQRELEKLEGEKEAALSELKSQEKELDELEKEIQALEKEKTDLESQEPRFWQLQNELYLDIEEHKQERDSLITQYRNLKDEQEKLSKVNVYNDAFCIGHDGYFGTINGLRLGRLKNRMVEWSEINAAWGQTLFLLATVCHKLGFKLSGYKLHPMGGVSRIDKYSDTDGVVTSQELFSSGDYSFERILNHKKLDNAMVSVLAVLQQIGEYVESLDPSLKLPYRISKDKIGGISIRLSINASNDSWTTACKYVLTNAKWLLAFTSTRR
;
A
#
# COMPACT_ATOMS: atom_id res chain seq x y z
N MET A 1 -18.01 52.50 85.37
CA MET A 1 -17.32 51.89 86.53
C MET A 1 -16.54 50.71 86.02
N SER A 2 -15.22 50.74 86.14
CA SER A 2 -14.34 49.64 85.73
C SER A 2 -14.51 48.44 86.67
N LEU A 3 -14.64 47.26 86.09
CA LEU A 3 -14.67 45.97 86.79
C LEU A 3 -13.29 45.32 86.66
N CYS A 4 -12.85 44.58 87.67
CA CYS A 4 -11.65 43.75 87.55
C CYS A 4 -11.90 42.70 86.47
N GLN A 5 -11.02 42.62 85.47
CA GLN A 5 -11.27 41.70 84.36
C GLN A 5 -11.19 40.23 84.76
N ARG A 6 -10.52 39.92 85.88
CA ARG A 6 -10.37 38.56 86.40
C ARG A 6 -11.43 38.13 87.43
N CYS A 7 -11.74 38.98 88.43
CA CYS A 7 -12.72 38.64 89.47
C CYS A 7 -14.07 39.37 89.33
N LYS A 8 -14.22 40.24 88.32
CA LYS A 8 -15.44 40.99 87.97
C LYS A 8 -16.04 41.84 89.11
N LEU A 9 -15.26 42.13 90.15
CA LEU A 9 -15.62 43.04 91.24
C LEU A 9 -15.36 44.51 90.82
N PRO A 10 -16.15 45.48 91.35
CA PRO A 10 -15.96 46.89 91.02
C PRO A 10 -14.62 47.41 91.55
N LEU A 11 -13.87 48.10 90.67
CA LEU A 11 -12.58 48.68 91.00
C LEU A 11 -12.71 50.17 91.28
N ALA A 12 -12.10 50.61 92.38
CA ALA A 12 -11.80 52.02 92.61
C ALA A 12 -10.37 52.29 92.11
N TYR A 13 -10.22 53.33 91.28
CA TYR A 13 -8.90 53.78 90.84
C TYR A 13 -8.17 54.44 92.03
N GLY A 14 -6.89 54.14 92.22
CA GLY A 14 -6.07 54.81 93.23
C GLY A 14 -5.79 56.27 92.83
N ASP A 15 -5.68 57.15 93.83
CA ASP A 15 -5.54 58.60 93.64
C ASP A 15 -4.35 59.00 92.73
N SER A 16 -3.29 58.20 92.71
CA SER A 16 -2.11 58.44 91.85
C SER A 16 -2.36 58.28 90.35
N LEU A 17 -3.39 57.52 89.95
CA LEU A 17 -3.80 57.37 88.55
C LEU A 17 -4.81 58.44 88.11
N LEU A 18 -5.45 59.12 89.08
CA LEU A 18 -6.37 60.23 88.85
C LEU A 18 -5.63 61.58 88.71
N ASP A 19 -4.44 61.71 89.31
CA ASP A 19 -3.59 62.92 89.31
C ASP A 19 -2.49 62.97 88.21
N LEU A 20 -2.55 62.09 87.20
CA LEU A 20 -1.54 62.06 86.13
C LEU A 20 -1.67 63.27 85.17
N ASN A 21 -0.57 63.99 84.97
CA ASN A 21 -0.50 65.10 84.01
C ASN A 21 -0.49 64.57 82.55
N GLN A 22 -1.01 65.33 81.59
CA GLN A 22 -1.18 64.92 80.18
C GLN A 22 0.14 64.48 79.51
N ALA A 23 1.27 65.07 79.91
CA ALA A 23 2.60 64.67 79.47
C ALA A 23 3.03 63.29 80.03
N GLN A 24 2.67 62.97 81.27
CA GLN A 24 2.96 61.67 81.90
C GLN A 24 2.14 60.55 81.25
N MET A 25 0.86 60.83 80.96
CA MET A 25 -0.02 59.92 80.20
C MET A 25 0.52 59.59 78.80
N LYS A 26 0.95 60.60 78.03
CA LYS A 26 1.55 60.39 76.71
C LYS A 26 2.84 59.59 76.78
N THR A 27 3.68 59.85 77.79
CA THR A 27 4.94 59.12 78.01
C THR A 27 4.70 57.64 78.33
N LEU A 28 3.63 57.31 79.08
CA LEU A 28 3.26 55.93 79.38
C LEU A 28 2.71 55.21 78.15
N GLN A 29 1.91 55.87 77.30
CA GLN A 29 1.46 55.32 76.02
C GLN A 29 2.64 55.03 75.07
N THR A 30 3.57 55.98 74.91
CA THR A 30 4.74 55.77 74.03
C THR A 30 5.66 54.67 74.53
N LYS A 31 5.86 54.56 75.86
CA LYS A 31 6.66 53.47 76.44
C LYS A 31 6.00 52.10 76.31
N ALA A 32 4.68 52.02 76.38
CA ALA A 32 3.93 50.78 76.20
C ALA A 32 3.98 50.29 74.75
N GLU A 33 3.98 51.20 73.76
CA GLU A 33 4.12 50.89 72.33
C GLU A 33 5.54 50.45 71.94
N GLN A 34 6.58 50.93 72.64
CA GLN A 34 7.99 50.61 72.34
C GLN A 34 8.47 49.23 72.81
N ASN A 35 7.73 48.53 73.69
CA ASN A 35 8.14 47.21 74.23
C ASN A 35 7.58 46.02 73.44
N LYS A 36 7.15 46.22 72.19
CA LYS A 36 6.82 45.11 71.28
C LYS A 36 8.12 44.33 70.97
N PRO A 37 8.22 43.02 71.25
CA PRO A 37 9.41 42.26 70.88
C PRO A 37 9.42 42.10 69.35
N ASP A 38 10.36 42.75 68.68
CA ASP A 38 10.64 42.55 67.26
C ASP A 38 11.20 41.14 67.04
N GLY A 39 10.34 40.22 66.64
CA GLY A 39 10.69 38.90 66.13
C GLY A 39 10.41 38.84 64.64
N GLU A 40 11.27 39.42 63.80
CA GLU A 40 11.27 39.17 62.36
C GLU A 40 12.63 38.60 61.92
N SER A 41 12.64 37.27 61.73
CA SER A 41 13.69 36.55 61.03
C SER A 41 13.56 36.84 59.53
N ASN A 42 14.52 37.58 58.98
CA ASN A 42 14.69 37.74 57.54
C ASN A 42 14.87 36.38 56.85
N THR A 43 13.87 35.96 56.07
CA THR A 43 14.06 35.00 54.97
C THR A 43 13.57 35.64 53.68
N ASN A 44 14.51 36.20 52.91
CA ASN A 44 14.26 36.59 51.53
C ASN A 44 14.15 35.31 50.69
N LEU A 45 12.91 34.93 50.34
CA LEU A 45 12.63 33.92 49.33
C LEU A 45 12.33 34.62 48.00
N ASP A 46 13.10 34.26 46.98
CA ASP A 46 13.02 34.75 45.61
C ASP A 46 11.63 34.50 44.97
N PRO A 47 10.92 35.53 44.48
CA PRO A 47 9.60 35.41 43.84
C PRO A 47 9.55 34.43 42.65
N GLN A 48 10.68 34.12 42.00
CA GLN A 48 10.72 33.20 40.85
C GLN A 48 10.62 31.72 41.24
N ALA A 49 10.97 31.35 42.48
CA ALA A 49 10.86 29.97 42.95
C ALA A 49 9.39 29.55 43.18
N LEU A 50 8.54 30.50 43.60
CA LEU A 50 7.12 30.26 43.87
C LEU A 50 6.31 30.05 42.58
N ASP A 51 6.66 30.74 41.49
CA ASP A 51 5.98 30.58 40.19
C ASP A 51 6.35 29.25 39.50
N LYS A 52 7.60 28.80 39.65
CA LYS A 52 8.04 27.47 39.18
C LYS A 52 7.36 26.34 39.95
N PHE A 53 7.20 26.48 41.27
CA PHE A 53 6.52 25.49 42.11
C PHE A 53 5.01 25.41 41.76
N ASN A 54 4.38 26.55 41.50
CA ASN A 54 2.96 26.60 41.11
C ASN A 54 2.70 26.01 39.71
N ARG A 55 3.59 26.26 38.73
CA ARG A 55 3.49 25.65 37.39
C ARG A 55 3.77 24.14 37.40
N ALA A 56 4.74 23.68 38.18
CA ALA A 56 4.99 22.25 38.37
C ALA A 56 3.79 21.54 39.01
N ARG A 57 3.09 22.21 39.95
CA ARG A 57 1.88 21.71 40.60
C ARG A 57 0.68 21.62 39.64
N GLU A 58 0.48 22.60 38.76
CA GLU A 58 -0.58 22.55 37.73
C GLU A 58 -0.36 21.47 36.68
N THR A 59 0.90 21.15 36.38
CA THR A 59 1.26 20.12 35.38
C THR A 59 1.12 18.71 35.96
N ALA A 60 1.40 18.53 37.26
CA ALA A 60 1.20 17.27 37.97
C ALA A 60 -0.28 16.91 38.16
N LEU A 61 -1.17 17.89 38.35
CA LEU A 61 -2.62 17.67 38.47
C LEU A 61 -3.30 17.28 37.14
N LYS A 62 -2.68 17.51 35.98
CA LYS A 62 -3.24 17.14 34.66
C LYS A 62 -2.93 15.69 34.23
N ARG A 63 -2.05 14.97 34.93
CA ARG A 63 -1.70 13.57 34.59
C ARG A 63 -2.46 12.51 35.38
N GLY A 64 -3.37 12.89 36.27
CA GLY A 64 -4.15 11.93 37.07
C GLY A 64 -5.62 12.28 37.10
N THR A 65 -6.38 11.93 36.05
CA THR A 65 -7.84 11.77 36.13
C THR A 65 -8.38 11.08 34.87
N MET A 66 -8.31 9.74 34.87
CA MET A 66 -9.33 8.89 34.26
C MET A 66 -10.16 8.32 35.41
N SER A 67 -11.20 9.06 35.81
CA SER A 67 -12.44 8.57 36.41
C SER A 67 -13.30 9.77 36.76
N GLY A 68 -14.52 9.77 36.25
CA GLY A 68 -15.48 10.84 36.47
C GLY A 68 -15.99 10.82 37.90
N ASP A 69 -15.76 11.91 38.61
CA ASP A 69 -16.65 12.42 39.63
C ASP A 69 -16.45 13.95 39.74
N SER A 70 -17.54 14.68 39.55
CA SER A 70 -17.60 16.14 39.58
C SER A 70 -17.59 16.63 41.02
N PHE A 71 -16.53 17.32 41.46
CA PHE A 71 -16.51 18.04 42.73
C PHE A 71 -16.44 19.55 42.49
N VAL A 72 -17.50 20.26 42.89
CA VAL A 72 -17.55 21.74 42.94
C VAL A 72 -17.05 22.18 44.30
N PHE A 73 -15.89 22.83 44.35
CA PHE A 73 -15.41 23.52 45.56
C PHE A 73 -15.89 24.98 45.54
N LEU A 74 -16.79 25.32 46.47
CA LEU A 74 -17.19 26.69 46.77
C LEU A 74 -16.14 27.36 47.65
N SER A 75 -15.52 28.44 47.17
CA SER A 75 -14.71 29.32 48.00
C SER A 75 -15.63 30.18 48.88
N GLN A 76 -15.76 29.82 50.15
CA GLN A 76 -16.24 30.73 51.19
C GLN A 76 -15.17 31.79 51.46
N SER A 77 -15.44 33.04 51.09
CA SER A 77 -15.04 34.25 51.83
C SER A 77 -15.53 35.52 51.10
N GLN A 78 -16.79 35.90 51.35
CA GLN A 78 -17.24 37.29 51.24
C GLN A 78 -17.79 37.69 52.61
N VAL A 79 -16.93 38.26 53.46
CA VAL A 79 -17.34 39.15 54.55
C VAL A 79 -16.17 40.08 54.82
N GLY A 80 -16.35 41.38 54.60
CA GLY A 80 -15.30 42.35 54.85
C GLY A 80 -15.57 43.69 54.20
N HIS A 81 -16.50 44.44 54.80
CA HIS A 81 -16.76 45.84 54.51
C HIS A 81 -15.48 46.68 54.58
N THR A 82 -15.29 47.53 53.58
CA THR A 82 -14.31 48.62 53.58
C THR A 82 -14.78 49.76 54.51
N PRO A 83 -13.99 50.18 55.51
CA PRO A 83 -14.17 51.47 56.15
C PRO A 83 -13.35 52.56 55.44
N PRO A 84 -13.78 53.83 55.49
CA PRO A 84 -13.21 54.91 54.70
C PRO A 84 -11.93 55.44 55.32
N ASN A 85 -10.99 55.76 54.43
CA ASN A 85 -9.71 56.41 54.69
C ASN A 85 -9.90 57.89 55.08
N PRO A 86 -9.46 58.37 56.26
CA PRO A 86 -9.47 59.78 56.59
C PRO A 86 -8.04 60.34 56.54
N ASN A 87 -7.58 60.73 55.35
CA ASN A 87 -6.47 61.66 55.20
C ASN A 87 -7.05 63.07 55.00
N ASN A 88 -7.24 63.81 56.09
CA ASN A 88 -7.10 65.26 56.04
C ASN A 88 -6.71 65.83 57.41
N VAL A 89 -5.48 66.34 57.45
CA VAL A 89 -4.95 67.12 58.55
C VAL A 89 -5.61 68.50 58.54
N LYS A 90 -6.37 68.83 59.59
CA LYS A 90 -6.44 70.19 60.11
C LYS A 90 -6.44 70.14 61.64
N THR A 91 -5.30 70.51 62.20
CA THR A 91 -5.13 70.93 63.58
C THR A 91 -5.91 72.20 63.84
N THR A 92 -6.88 72.14 64.75
CA THR A 92 -7.31 73.31 65.54
C THR A 92 -7.24 72.91 67.01
N ALA A 93 -6.34 73.58 67.72
CA ALA A 93 -6.22 73.48 69.17
C ALA A 93 -7.51 73.96 69.84
N SER A 94 -8.00 73.19 70.81
CA SER A 94 -8.83 73.70 71.90
C SER A 94 -8.64 72.81 73.12
N ASP A 95 -8.08 73.41 74.16
CA ASP A 95 -8.04 72.88 75.52
C ASP A 95 -9.45 72.53 76.02
N SER A 96 -9.63 71.33 76.56
CA SER A 96 -10.58 71.10 77.65
C SER A 96 -10.19 69.85 78.43
N ASN A 97 -9.90 70.04 79.73
CA ASN A 97 -9.67 69.01 80.74
C ASN A 97 -10.98 68.23 81.01
N SER A 98 -11.41 67.42 80.05
CA SER A 98 -12.58 66.57 80.20
C SER A 98 -12.19 65.23 80.83
N ILE A 99 -12.81 64.89 81.97
CA ILE A 99 -12.72 63.58 82.62
C ILE A 99 -12.96 62.45 81.61
N SER A 100 -13.81 62.67 80.60
CA SER A 100 -14.09 61.71 79.53
C SER A 100 -12.84 61.40 78.71
N THR A 101 -12.06 62.40 78.30
CA THR A 101 -10.78 62.19 77.58
C THR A 101 -9.77 61.40 78.42
N ARG A 102 -9.77 61.58 79.75
CA ARG A 102 -8.88 60.86 80.66
C ARG A 102 -9.31 59.41 80.88
N ILE A 103 -10.61 59.15 80.98
CA ILE A 103 -11.16 57.79 81.07
C ILE A 103 -10.89 57.03 79.77
N THR A 104 -11.17 57.61 78.59
CA THR A 104 -10.81 56.97 77.32
C THR A 104 -9.31 56.75 77.18
N ALA A 105 -8.47 57.65 77.70
CA ALA A 105 -7.02 57.46 77.65
C ALA A 105 -6.54 56.34 78.61
N LEU A 106 -7.18 56.16 79.77
CA LEU A 106 -6.91 55.02 80.66
C LEU A 106 -7.41 53.70 80.07
N GLU A 107 -8.56 53.68 79.39
CA GLU A 107 -9.04 52.52 78.64
C GLU A 107 -8.06 52.12 77.53
N THR A 108 -7.59 53.09 76.73
CA THR A 108 -6.55 52.80 75.71
C THR A 108 -5.25 52.28 76.33
N LEU A 109 -4.86 52.77 77.51
CA LEU A 109 -3.67 52.27 78.20
C LEU A 109 -3.85 50.83 78.68
N PHE A 110 -5.01 50.49 79.25
CA PHE A 110 -5.28 49.11 79.67
C PHE A 110 -5.37 48.17 78.48
N ASP A 111 -5.97 48.59 77.36
CA ASP A 111 -6.00 47.81 76.13
C ASP A 111 -4.59 47.58 75.56
N VAL A 112 -3.73 48.61 75.54
CA VAL A 112 -2.35 48.47 75.08
C VAL A 112 -1.55 47.52 75.99
N ILE A 113 -1.65 47.68 77.32
CA ILE A 113 -0.94 46.82 78.27
C ILE A 113 -1.45 45.36 78.19
N SER A 114 -2.76 45.19 78.02
CA SER A 114 -3.42 43.91 77.78
C SER A 114 -3.04 43.27 76.43
N SER A 115 -2.65 44.07 75.43
CA SER A 115 -2.17 43.55 74.14
C SER A 115 -0.72 43.05 74.20
N THR A 116 0.09 43.62 75.10
CA THR A 116 1.51 43.29 75.24
C THR A 116 1.78 42.14 76.21
N SER A 117 0.79 41.78 77.04
CA SER A 117 0.91 40.71 78.02
C SER A 117 -0.31 39.78 77.91
N SER A 118 -0.17 38.50 78.23
CA SER A 118 -1.26 37.52 78.11
C SER A 118 -2.35 37.65 79.18
N ILE A 119 -2.48 38.83 79.79
CA ILE A 119 -3.32 39.09 80.95
C ILE A 119 -4.11 40.38 80.73
N ASP A 120 -5.43 40.28 80.87
CA ASP A 120 -6.34 41.40 80.67
C ASP A 120 -6.37 42.36 81.87
N PHE A 121 -6.10 43.64 81.62
CA PHE A 121 -6.17 44.72 82.61
C PHE A 121 -7.48 45.51 82.46
N PRO A 122 -8.04 46.13 83.53
CA PRO A 122 -7.50 46.32 84.88
C PRO A 122 -7.78 45.18 85.87
N ILE A 123 -6.87 44.97 86.82
CA ILE A 123 -6.89 43.87 87.80
C ILE A 123 -6.81 44.46 89.22
N CYS A 124 -7.48 43.86 90.21
CA CYS A 124 -7.31 44.23 91.61
C CYS A 124 -5.96 43.76 92.18
N THR A 125 -5.52 44.37 93.28
CA THR A 125 -4.26 44.04 93.97
C THR A 125 -4.12 42.55 94.28
N ASP A 126 -5.19 41.92 94.76
CA ASP A 126 -5.17 40.52 95.19
C ASP A 126 -5.03 39.55 93.99
N CYS A 127 -5.69 39.87 92.88
CA CYS A 127 -5.53 39.12 91.63
C CYS A 127 -4.15 39.38 90.99
N GLY A 128 -3.58 40.58 91.14
CA GLY A 128 -2.22 40.91 90.70
C GLY A 128 -1.15 40.14 91.48
N ASP A 129 -1.34 39.95 92.77
CA ASP A 129 -0.42 39.19 93.62
C ASP A 129 -0.44 37.68 93.29
N GLN A 130 -1.61 37.10 93.00
CA GLN A 130 -1.72 35.72 92.52
C GLN A 130 -1.04 35.52 91.16
N ILE A 131 -1.13 36.51 90.27
CA ILE A 131 -0.44 36.49 88.98
C ILE A 131 1.06 36.53 89.19
N ARG A 132 1.54 37.39 90.09
CA ARG A 132 2.96 37.53 90.39
C ARG A 132 3.55 36.21 90.89
N GLU A 133 2.85 35.50 91.77
CA GLU A 133 3.29 34.17 92.25
C GLU A 133 3.26 33.11 91.14
N GLY A 134 2.22 33.13 90.28
CA GLY A 134 2.15 32.27 89.10
C GLY A 134 3.24 32.54 88.05
N LEU A 135 3.66 33.80 87.87
CA LEU A 135 4.76 34.17 86.99
C LEU A 135 6.11 33.80 87.60
N LYS A 136 6.27 33.93 88.92
CA LYS A 136 7.49 33.55 89.64
C LYS A 136 7.76 32.05 89.52
N THR A 137 6.74 31.21 89.72
CA THR A 137 6.86 29.76 89.54
C THR A 137 7.20 29.36 88.11
N ARG A 138 6.57 29.99 87.09
CA ARG A 138 6.94 29.78 85.69
C ARG A 138 8.39 30.21 85.39
N PHE A 139 8.82 31.35 85.92
CA PHE A 139 10.20 31.83 85.77
C PHE A 139 11.21 30.85 86.37
N GLU A 140 10.93 30.31 87.56
CA GLU A 140 11.80 29.31 88.19
C GLU A 140 11.88 28.01 87.38
N GLN A 141 10.77 27.57 86.76
CA GLN A 141 10.77 26.41 85.88
C GLN A 141 11.60 26.66 84.61
N THR A 142 11.37 27.78 83.92
CA THR A 142 12.14 28.14 82.72
C THR A 142 13.62 28.39 83.02
N SER A 143 13.95 28.95 84.19
CA SER A 143 15.34 29.11 84.61
C SER A 143 16.02 27.76 84.83
N LYS A 144 15.32 26.78 85.43
CA LYS A 144 15.84 25.42 85.58
C LYS A 144 16.05 24.74 84.22
N GLU A 145 15.12 24.87 83.29
CA GLU A 145 15.26 24.35 81.92
C GLU A 145 16.47 24.96 81.21
N ARG A 146 16.62 26.29 81.27
CA ARG A 146 17.81 26.99 80.75
C ARG A 146 19.10 26.46 81.37
N ASP A 147 19.13 26.26 82.69
CA ASP A 147 20.32 25.78 83.39
C ASP A 147 20.67 24.33 83.00
N VAL A 148 19.67 23.50 82.71
CA VAL A 148 19.88 22.15 82.16
C VAL A 148 20.45 22.21 80.73
N PHE A 149 19.89 23.06 79.86
CA PHE A 149 20.43 23.26 78.51
C PHE A 149 21.86 23.82 78.54
N ALA A 150 22.14 24.79 79.43
CA ALA A 150 23.47 25.34 79.61
C ALA A 150 24.48 24.29 80.10
N ARG A 151 24.07 23.41 81.02
CA ARG A 151 24.89 22.28 81.47
C ARG A 151 25.13 21.26 80.35
N PHE A 152 24.13 20.98 79.52
CA PHE A 152 24.28 20.08 78.37
C PHE A 152 25.21 20.66 77.30
N LEU A 153 25.07 21.95 76.98
CA LEU A 153 25.96 22.66 76.07
C LEU A 153 27.40 22.73 76.60
N ASN A 154 27.58 23.02 77.89
CA ASN A 154 28.91 22.99 78.50
C ASN A 154 29.49 21.58 78.50
N LYS A 155 28.68 20.55 78.77
CA LYS A 155 29.14 19.16 78.71
C LYS A 155 29.55 18.74 77.30
N LEU A 156 28.83 19.19 76.26
CA LEU A 156 29.21 18.97 74.87
C LEU A 156 30.52 19.70 74.54
N ARG A 157 30.64 20.96 74.96
CA ARG A 157 31.84 21.78 74.74
C ARG A 157 33.07 21.25 75.49
N ASP A 158 32.88 20.69 76.68
CA ASP A 158 33.95 20.08 77.47
C ASP A 158 34.26 18.64 77.00
N SER A 159 33.32 17.98 76.28
CA SER A 159 33.58 16.70 75.59
C SER A 159 34.24 16.87 74.21
N ASP A 160 34.26 18.08 73.66
CA ASP A 160 35.04 18.44 72.48
C ASP A 160 36.49 18.77 72.92
N GLY A 161 37.28 17.74 73.23
CA GLY A 161 38.56 17.93 73.92
C GLY A 161 39.62 16.85 73.73
N GLU A 162 39.80 16.32 72.52
CA GLU A 162 41.09 15.79 72.05
C GLU A 162 41.41 16.48 70.71
N GLU A 163 42.50 17.26 70.63
CA GLU A 163 42.91 17.98 69.40
C GLU A 163 43.11 17.02 68.20
N GLU A 164 43.38 15.75 68.47
CA GLU A 164 43.51 14.67 67.48
C GLU A 164 42.17 14.36 66.79
N ASP A 165 41.06 14.32 67.52
CA ASP A 165 39.72 14.07 66.97
C ASP A 165 39.21 15.23 66.08
N LEU A 166 39.55 16.47 66.43
CA LEU A 166 39.22 17.64 65.61
C LEU A 166 39.99 17.63 64.28
N ALA A 167 41.27 17.29 64.31
CA ALA A 167 42.09 17.18 63.10
C ALA A 167 41.63 16.03 62.19
N VAL A 168 41.20 14.90 62.76
CA VAL A 168 40.62 13.76 62.01
C VAL A 168 39.31 14.16 61.35
N LYS A 169 38.39 14.80 62.09
CA LYS A 169 37.11 15.30 61.55
C LYS A 169 37.32 16.34 60.45
N GLN A 170 38.33 17.20 60.59
CA GLN A 170 38.63 18.23 59.59
C GLN A 170 39.19 17.64 58.29
N ARG A 171 40.06 16.61 58.37
CA ARG A 171 40.49 15.84 57.19
C ARG A 171 39.35 15.08 56.53
N GLU A 172 38.43 14.53 57.33
CA GLU A 172 37.24 13.86 56.81
C GLU A 172 36.30 14.83 56.10
N LEU A 173 36.10 16.04 56.65
CA LEU A 173 35.36 17.11 55.98
C LEU A 173 35.99 17.52 54.66
N GLU A 174 37.30 17.75 54.61
CA GLU A 174 38.01 18.09 53.37
C GLU A 174 37.88 16.96 52.32
N LYS A 175 37.95 15.69 52.76
CA LYS A 175 37.75 14.54 51.87
C LYS A 175 36.32 14.50 51.31
N LEU A 176 35.31 14.69 52.17
CA LEU A 176 33.91 14.69 51.77
C LEU A 176 33.56 15.89 50.88
N GLU A 177 34.16 17.05 51.11
CA GLU A 177 34.03 18.22 50.24
C GLU A 177 34.65 17.97 48.86
N GLY A 178 35.81 17.31 48.80
CA GLY A 178 36.41 16.87 47.55
C GLY A 178 35.56 15.85 46.78
N GLU A 179 35.03 14.84 47.48
CA GLU A 179 34.10 13.85 46.90
C GLU A 179 32.81 14.51 46.39
N LYS A 180 32.26 15.47 47.14
CA LYS A 180 31.10 16.26 46.74
C LYS A 180 31.37 17.08 45.48
N GLU A 181 32.51 17.76 45.41
CA GLU A 181 32.85 18.59 44.23
C GLU A 181 33.06 17.70 42.98
N ALA A 182 33.71 16.54 43.13
CA ALA A 182 33.85 15.56 42.06
C ALA A 182 32.48 15.05 41.57
N ALA A 183 31.59 14.68 42.49
CA ALA A 183 30.23 14.26 42.15
C ALA A 183 29.42 15.38 41.48
N LEU A 184 29.56 16.63 41.92
CA LEU A 184 28.91 17.79 41.28
C LEU A 184 29.46 18.06 39.88
N SER A 185 30.76 17.85 39.64
CA SER A 185 31.35 17.95 38.32
C SER A 185 30.80 16.88 37.37
N GLU A 186 30.70 15.64 37.83
CA GLU A 186 30.16 14.52 37.06
C GLU A 186 28.66 14.73 36.73
N LEU A 187 27.89 15.19 37.71
CA LEU A 187 26.47 15.50 37.50
C LEU A 187 26.30 16.59 36.42
N LYS A 188 27.13 17.64 36.44
CA LYS A 188 27.13 18.69 35.41
C LYS A 188 27.52 18.19 34.02
N SER A 189 28.43 17.22 33.90
CA SER A 189 28.75 16.64 32.58
C SER A 189 27.60 15.80 32.06
N GLN A 190 26.98 14.99 32.93
CA GLN A 190 25.83 14.16 32.56
C GLN A 190 24.61 15.02 32.18
N GLU A 191 24.34 16.12 32.89
CA GLU A 191 23.27 17.06 32.52
C GLU A 191 23.49 17.65 31.12
N LYS A 192 24.73 18.01 30.77
CA LYS A 192 25.05 18.50 29.42
C LYS A 192 24.86 17.43 28.35
N GLU A 193 25.29 16.21 28.62
CA GLU A 193 25.10 15.07 27.71
C GLU A 193 23.61 14.80 27.49
N LEU A 194 22.78 14.87 28.54
CA LEU A 194 21.32 14.73 28.43
C LEU A 194 20.70 15.84 27.58
N ASP A 195 21.11 17.10 27.77
CA ASP A 195 20.63 18.24 26.98
C ASP A 195 21.02 18.12 25.49
N GLU A 196 22.18 17.54 25.18
CA GLU A 196 22.63 17.28 23.81
C GLU A 196 21.83 16.13 23.18
N LEU A 197 21.65 15.03 23.90
CA LEU A 197 20.85 13.89 23.45
C LEU A 197 19.39 14.26 23.23
N GLU A 198 18.79 15.07 24.09
CA GLU A 198 17.40 15.49 23.93
C GLU A 198 17.19 16.35 22.66
N LYS A 199 18.17 17.18 22.30
CA LYS A 199 18.15 17.92 21.03
C LYS A 199 18.27 17.00 19.83
N GLU A 200 19.12 15.98 19.90
CA GLU A 200 19.27 14.98 18.85
C GLU A 200 17.97 14.17 18.65
N ILE A 201 17.35 13.72 19.74
CA ILE A 201 16.05 13.01 19.70
C ILE A 201 14.99 13.90 19.04
N GLN A 202 14.89 15.16 19.42
CA GLN A 202 13.93 16.10 18.82
C GLN A 202 14.20 16.33 17.32
N ALA A 203 15.46 16.30 16.88
CA ALA A 203 15.80 16.43 15.47
C ALA A 203 15.37 15.19 14.68
N LEU A 204 15.67 13.99 15.21
CA LEU A 204 15.30 12.71 14.60
C LEU A 204 13.78 12.52 14.56
N GLU A 205 13.05 12.93 15.60
CA GLU A 205 11.59 12.88 15.62
C GLU A 205 10.99 13.76 14.51
N LYS A 206 11.52 14.96 14.29
CA LYS A 206 11.07 15.83 13.19
C LYS A 206 11.32 15.20 11.83
N GLU A 207 12.51 14.66 11.60
CA GLU A 207 12.85 13.97 10.35
C GLU A 207 11.92 12.77 10.11
N LYS A 208 11.68 11.96 11.14
CA LYS A 208 10.74 10.85 11.08
C LYS A 208 9.34 11.31 10.67
N THR A 209 8.81 12.36 11.30
CA THR A 209 7.47 12.88 10.97
C THR A 209 7.38 13.42 9.55
N ASP A 210 8.46 14.03 9.03
CA ASP A 210 8.51 14.49 7.65
C ASP A 210 8.48 13.30 6.68
N LEU A 211 9.28 12.27 6.93
CA LEU A 211 9.26 11.03 6.13
C LEU A 211 7.91 10.32 6.16
N GLU A 212 7.28 10.18 7.35
CA GLU A 212 5.94 9.59 7.49
C GLU A 212 4.88 10.38 6.70
N SER A 213 5.04 11.70 6.56
CA SER A 213 4.15 12.53 5.77
C SER A 213 4.33 12.32 4.25
N GLN A 214 5.52 11.95 3.80
CA GLN A 214 5.88 11.75 2.39
C GLN A 214 5.60 10.32 1.90
N GLU A 215 5.66 9.34 2.80
CA GLU A 215 5.41 7.92 2.53
C GLU A 215 4.10 7.63 1.77
N PRO A 216 2.92 8.19 2.12
CA PRO A 216 1.68 7.89 1.40
C PRO A 216 1.73 8.33 -0.05
N ARG A 217 2.42 9.44 -0.36
CA ARG A 217 2.59 9.93 -1.73
C ARG A 217 3.48 8.98 -2.53
N PHE A 218 4.53 8.45 -1.91
CA PHE A 218 5.40 7.46 -2.54
C PHE A 218 4.61 6.19 -2.90
N TRP A 219 3.84 5.64 -1.97
CA TRP A 219 3.03 4.44 -2.21
C TRP A 219 1.94 4.67 -3.25
N GLN A 220 1.30 5.85 -3.27
CA GLN A 220 0.33 6.20 -4.31
C GLN A 220 0.95 6.16 -5.71
N LEU A 221 2.12 6.80 -5.89
CA LEU A 221 2.82 6.82 -7.16
C LEU A 221 3.26 5.41 -7.58
N GLN A 222 3.74 4.60 -6.64
CA GLN A 222 4.14 3.23 -6.94
C GLN A 222 2.93 2.38 -7.37
N ASN A 223 1.79 2.52 -6.69
CA ASN A 223 0.57 1.82 -7.05
C ASN A 223 0.06 2.22 -8.44
N GLU A 224 0.10 3.52 -8.78
CA GLU A 224 -0.23 4.02 -10.11
C GLU A 224 0.66 3.39 -11.18
N LEU A 225 1.98 3.39 -10.97
CA LEU A 225 2.93 2.75 -11.89
C LEU A 225 2.68 1.23 -12.04
N TYR A 226 2.30 0.55 -10.96
CA TYR A 226 1.94 -0.87 -11.04
C TYR A 226 0.67 -1.12 -11.85
N LEU A 227 -0.33 -0.23 -11.75
CA LEU A 227 -1.55 -0.32 -12.55
C LEU A 227 -1.23 -0.13 -14.03
N ASP A 228 -0.43 0.88 -14.39
CA ASP A 228 0.00 1.13 -15.77
C ASP A 228 0.77 -0.06 -16.36
N ILE A 229 1.69 -0.64 -15.58
CA ILE A 229 2.44 -1.83 -15.99
C ILE A 229 1.49 -3.00 -16.25
N GLU A 230 0.46 -3.18 -15.41
CA GLU A 230 -0.47 -4.28 -15.56
C GLU A 230 -1.41 -4.09 -16.74
N GLU A 231 -1.87 -2.87 -17.01
CA GLU A 231 -2.63 -2.54 -18.22
C GLU A 231 -1.83 -2.85 -19.48
N HIS A 232 -0.58 -2.39 -19.56
CA HIS A 232 0.28 -2.67 -20.71
C HIS A 232 0.59 -4.17 -20.88
N LYS A 233 0.70 -4.93 -19.80
CA LYS A 233 0.83 -6.40 -19.88
C LYS A 233 -0.43 -7.04 -20.43
N GLN A 234 -1.61 -6.63 -19.97
CA GLN A 234 -2.89 -7.15 -20.47
C GLN A 234 -3.07 -6.87 -21.95
N GLU A 235 -2.72 -5.65 -22.40
CA GLU A 235 -2.75 -5.29 -23.82
C GLU A 235 -1.80 -6.16 -24.64
N ARG A 236 -0.55 -6.31 -24.17
CA ARG A 236 0.44 -7.19 -24.81
C ARG A 236 -0.07 -8.63 -24.91
N ASP A 237 -0.63 -9.18 -23.84
CA ASP A 237 -1.06 -10.58 -23.80
C ASP A 237 -2.29 -10.83 -24.69
N SER A 238 -3.18 -9.84 -24.77
CA SER A 238 -4.29 -9.83 -25.74
C SER A 238 -3.77 -9.85 -27.18
N LEU A 239 -2.82 -8.97 -27.52
CA LEU A 239 -2.21 -8.90 -28.85
C LEU A 239 -1.46 -10.19 -29.23
N ILE A 240 -0.71 -10.77 -28.29
CA ILE A 240 -0.02 -12.05 -28.49
C ILE A 240 -1.02 -13.16 -28.82
N THR A 241 -2.17 -13.19 -28.12
CA THR A 241 -3.21 -14.20 -28.36
C THR A 241 -3.84 -14.02 -29.74
N GLN A 242 -4.17 -12.79 -30.13
CA GLN A 242 -4.68 -12.50 -31.47
C GLN A 242 -3.68 -12.87 -32.56
N TYR A 243 -2.40 -12.54 -32.37
CA TYR A 243 -1.34 -12.89 -33.29
C TYR A 243 -1.22 -14.41 -33.48
N ARG A 244 -1.28 -15.19 -32.38
CA ARG A 244 -1.27 -16.66 -32.46
C ARG A 244 -2.45 -17.20 -33.25
N ASN A 245 -3.66 -16.71 -32.98
CA ASN A 245 -4.86 -17.15 -33.70
C ASN A 245 -4.74 -16.87 -35.21
N LEU A 246 -4.32 -15.66 -35.58
CA LEU A 246 -4.14 -15.29 -36.99
C LEU A 246 -3.05 -16.11 -37.67
N LYS A 247 -1.97 -16.41 -36.95
CA LYS A 247 -0.89 -17.26 -37.46
C LYS A 247 -1.37 -18.70 -37.70
N ASP A 248 -2.16 -19.25 -36.77
CA ASP A 248 -2.73 -20.58 -36.91
C ASP A 248 -3.74 -20.64 -38.07
N GLU A 249 -4.56 -19.61 -38.24
CA GLU A 249 -5.46 -19.47 -39.39
C GLU A 249 -4.69 -19.38 -40.70
N GLN A 250 -3.63 -18.57 -40.74
CA GLN A 250 -2.76 -18.47 -41.90
C GLN A 250 -2.12 -19.82 -42.23
N GLU A 251 -1.64 -20.56 -41.23
CA GLU A 251 -1.07 -21.89 -41.45
C GLU A 251 -2.11 -22.85 -42.02
N LYS A 252 -3.34 -22.85 -41.49
CA LYS A 252 -4.46 -23.64 -42.03
C LYS A 252 -4.74 -23.26 -43.49
N LEU A 253 -4.92 -21.97 -43.78
CA LEU A 253 -5.18 -21.48 -45.14
C LEU A 253 -4.03 -21.77 -46.10
N SER A 254 -2.78 -21.75 -45.62
CA SER A 254 -1.61 -22.09 -46.44
C SER A 254 -1.59 -23.57 -46.85
N LYS A 255 -2.14 -24.46 -46.02
CA LYS A 255 -2.22 -25.90 -46.29
C LYS A 255 -3.40 -26.27 -47.18
N VAL A 256 -4.44 -25.43 -47.24
CA VAL A 256 -5.61 -25.64 -48.08
C VAL A 256 -5.26 -25.32 -49.54
N ASN A 257 -5.21 -26.36 -50.37
CA ASN A 257 -5.10 -26.22 -51.81
C ASN A 257 -6.45 -26.53 -52.45
N VAL A 258 -7.14 -25.48 -52.90
CA VAL A 258 -8.49 -25.56 -53.50
C VAL A 258 -8.56 -26.59 -54.63
N TYR A 259 -7.47 -26.79 -55.39
CA TYR A 259 -7.44 -27.76 -56.49
C TYR A 259 -7.41 -29.21 -56.00
N ASN A 260 -6.70 -29.49 -54.90
CA ASN A 260 -6.70 -30.82 -54.29
C ASN A 260 -8.06 -31.16 -53.68
N ASP A 261 -8.78 -30.16 -53.14
CA ASP A 261 -10.11 -30.34 -52.57
C ASP A 261 -11.19 -30.52 -53.66
N ALA A 262 -11.05 -29.83 -54.81
CA ALA A 262 -11.96 -29.96 -55.94
C ALA A 262 -11.77 -31.28 -56.72
N PHE A 263 -10.54 -31.79 -56.77
CA PHE A 263 -10.18 -33.03 -57.46
C PHE A 263 -9.40 -33.96 -56.53
N CYS A 264 -10.13 -34.64 -55.65
CA CYS A 264 -9.61 -35.60 -54.70
C CYS A 264 -9.18 -36.89 -55.42
N ILE A 265 -7.92 -36.96 -55.86
CA ILE A 265 -7.34 -38.15 -56.48
C ILE A 265 -6.69 -39.04 -55.42
N GLY A 266 -7.25 -40.23 -55.25
CA GLY A 266 -6.80 -41.26 -54.32
C GLY A 266 -6.67 -42.63 -54.98
N HIS A 267 -6.70 -43.67 -54.15
CA HIS A 267 -6.75 -45.06 -54.60
C HIS A 267 -7.64 -45.89 -53.67
N ASP A 268 -8.45 -46.78 -54.24
CA ASP A 268 -9.23 -47.79 -53.53
C ASP A 268 -8.71 -49.18 -53.93
N GLY A 269 -7.71 -49.66 -53.19
CA GLY A 269 -6.96 -50.88 -53.50
C GLY A 269 -6.29 -50.83 -54.89
N TYR A 270 -6.83 -51.61 -55.83
CA TYR A 270 -6.34 -51.68 -57.21
C TYR A 270 -6.86 -50.55 -58.11
N PHE A 271 -7.96 -49.89 -57.73
CA PHE A 271 -8.55 -48.81 -58.52
C PHE A 271 -7.91 -47.45 -58.17
N GLY A 272 -7.71 -46.60 -59.17
CA GLY A 272 -7.55 -45.17 -58.93
C GLY A 272 -8.92 -44.53 -58.72
N THR A 273 -9.02 -43.59 -57.78
CA THR A 273 -10.28 -42.88 -57.50
C THR A 273 -10.14 -41.38 -57.74
N ILE A 274 -11.19 -40.75 -58.28
CA ILE A 274 -11.31 -39.30 -58.42
C ILE A 274 -12.63 -38.85 -57.84
N ASN A 275 -12.61 -37.97 -56.83
CA ASN A 275 -13.80 -37.52 -56.08
C ASN A 275 -14.65 -38.70 -55.56
N GLY A 276 -14.00 -39.80 -55.18
CA GLY A 276 -14.64 -41.03 -54.70
C GLY A 276 -15.11 -41.99 -55.81
N LEU A 277 -15.05 -41.61 -57.08
CA LEU A 277 -15.44 -42.45 -58.22
C LEU A 277 -14.30 -43.37 -58.63
N ARG A 278 -14.56 -44.67 -58.79
CA ARG A 278 -13.54 -45.68 -59.15
C ARG A 278 -13.36 -45.75 -60.66
N LEU A 279 -12.13 -45.56 -61.11
CA LEU A 279 -11.75 -45.66 -62.51
C LEU A 279 -11.10 -47.01 -62.80
N GLY A 280 -11.90 -47.97 -63.25
CA GLY A 280 -11.45 -49.29 -63.67
C GLY A 280 -12.53 -50.35 -63.52
N ARG A 281 -12.22 -51.57 -63.93
CA ARG A 281 -13.11 -52.72 -63.81
C ARG A 281 -12.28 -53.95 -63.52
N LEU A 282 -12.58 -54.69 -62.44
CA LEU A 282 -11.95 -55.98 -62.14
C LEU A 282 -12.95 -57.11 -62.35
N LYS A 283 -12.46 -58.34 -62.56
CA LYS A 283 -13.33 -59.53 -62.66
C LYS A 283 -14.06 -59.84 -61.34
N ASN A 284 -13.42 -59.56 -60.20
CA ASN A 284 -13.95 -59.84 -58.86
C ASN A 284 -14.88 -58.72 -58.32
N ARG A 285 -14.68 -57.47 -58.77
CA ARG A 285 -15.49 -56.31 -58.37
C ARG A 285 -15.83 -55.50 -59.62
N MET A 286 -17.08 -55.65 -60.07
CA MET A 286 -17.57 -54.95 -61.26
C MET A 286 -18.02 -53.54 -60.85
N VAL A 287 -17.39 -52.55 -61.47
CA VAL A 287 -17.80 -51.13 -61.37
C VAL A 287 -18.76 -50.85 -62.52
N GLU A 288 -19.82 -50.11 -62.23
CA GLU A 288 -20.85 -49.78 -63.22
C GLU A 288 -20.34 -48.72 -64.21
N TRP A 289 -20.82 -48.78 -65.46
CA TRP A 289 -20.31 -47.91 -66.52
C TRP A 289 -20.59 -46.43 -66.26
N SER A 290 -21.70 -46.08 -65.61
CA SER A 290 -21.98 -44.69 -65.25
C SER A 290 -20.90 -44.10 -64.31
N GLU A 291 -20.39 -44.89 -63.36
CA GLU A 291 -19.32 -44.46 -62.43
C GLU A 291 -17.99 -44.27 -63.18
N ILE A 292 -17.66 -45.19 -64.10
CA ILE A 292 -16.46 -45.09 -64.95
C ILE A 292 -16.55 -43.88 -65.88
N ASN A 293 -17.70 -43.66 -66.51
CA ASN A 293 -17.93 -42.55 -67.42
C ASN A 293 -17.87 -41.21 -66.65
N ALA A 294 -18.45 -41.15 -65.44
CA ALA A 294 -18.35 -39.99 -64.57
C ALA A 294 -16.91 -39.72 -64.13
N ALA A 295 -16.14 -40.76 -63.78
CA ALA A 295 -14.74 -40.64 -63.42
C ALA A 295 -13.87 -40.13 -64.59
N TRP A 296 -14.10 -40.62 -65.81
CA TRP A 296 -13.46 -40.10 -67.02
C TRP A 296 -13.85 -38.66 -67.33
N GLY A 297 -15.12 -38.30 -67.09
CA GLY A 297 -15.59 -36.92 -67.21
C GLY A 297 -14.91 -35.97 -66.25
N GLN A 298 -14.77 -36.37 -64.98
CA GLN A 298 -14.03 -35.62 -63.97
C GLN A 298 -12.54 -35.53 -64.32
N THR A 299 -11.96 -36.60 -64.88
CA THR A 299 -10.56 -36.61 -65.34
C THR A 299 -10.35 -35.63 -66.51
N LEU A 300 -11.29 -35.57 -67.46
CA LEU A 300 -11.22 -34.62 -68.57
C LEU A 300 -11.39 -33.18 -68.08
N PHE A 301 -12.31 -32.95 -67.14
CA PHE A 301 -12.52 -31.64 -66.53
C PHE A 301 -11.29 -31.14 -65.77
N LEU A 302 -10.61 -32.03 -65.04
CA LEU A 302 -9.32 -31.75 -64.42
C LEU A 302 -8.28 -31.30 -65.44
N LEU A 303 -8.10 -32.03 -66.55
CA LEU A 303 -7.13 -31.67 -67.58
C LEU A 303 -7.47 -30.33 -68.24
N ALA A 304 -8.75 -30.06 -68.50
CA ALA A 304 -9.20 -28.76 -69.02
C ALA A 304 -8.87 -27.62 -68.05
N THR A 305 -9.08 -27.84 -66.74
CA THR A 305 -8.76 -26.86 -65.69
C THR A 305 -7.25 -26.61 -65.61
N VAL A 306 -6.43 -27.67 -65.70
CA VAL A 306 -4.96 -27.58 -65.74
C VAL A 306 -4.49 -26.80 -66.97
N CYS A 307 -5.03 -27.09 -68.16
CA CYS A 307 -4.70 -26.35 -69.38
C CYS A 307 -5.06 -24.86 -69.26
N HIS A 308 -6.25 -24.55 -68.73
CA HIS A 308 -6.69 -23.18 -68.53
C HIS A 308 -5.77 -22.43 -67.54
N LYS A 309 -5.42 -23.07 -66.42
CA LYS A 309 -4.53 -22.49 -65.40
C LYS A 309 -3.12 -22.24 -65.93
N LEU A 310 -2.58 -23.15 -66.73
CA LEU A 310 -1.25 -23.02 -67.33
C LEU A 310 -1.23 -22.07 -68.54
N GLY A 311 -2.40 -21.60 -69.01
CA GLY A 311 -2.53 -20.82 -70.23
C GLY A 311 -2.10 -21.60 -71.50
N PHE A 312 -2.01 -22.93 -71.42
CA PHE A 312 -1.50 -23.76 -72.49
C PHE A 312 -2.60 -24.03 -73.53
N LYS A 313 -2.32 -23.70 -74.79
CA LYS A 313 -3.19 -24.03 -75.92
C LYS A 313 -2.80 -25.41 -76.46
N LEU A 314 -3.72 -26.36 -76.33
CA LEU A 314 -3.56 -27.71 -76.88
C LEU A 314 -3.43 -27.66 -78.41
N SER A 315 -2.45 -28.38 -78.95
CA SER A 315 -2.27 -28.53 -80.40
C SER A 315 -3.02 -29.76 -80.90
N GLY A 316 -4.02 -29.54 -81.76
CA GLY A 316 -4.78 -30.61 -82.42
C GLY A 316 -5.90 -31.23 -81.58
N TYR A 317 -6.16 -30.72 -80.37
CA TYR A 317 -7.20 -31.25 -79.47
C TYR A 317 -8.00 -30.14 -78.80
N LYS A 318 -9.30 -30.36 -78.63
CA LYS A 318 -10.18 -29.52 -77.82
C LYS A 318 -11.00 -30.38 -76.86
N LEU A 319 -10.98 -30.02 -75.59
CA LEU A 319 -11.63 -30.78 -74.51
C LEU A 319 -13.02 -30.22 -74.24
N HIS A 320 -14.02 -31.10 -74.17
CA HIS A 320 -15.40 -30.77 -73.84
C HIS A 320 -15.85 -31.59 -72.61
N PRO A 321 -15.56 -31.11 -71.38
CA PRO A 321 -16.01 -31.77 -70.17
C PRO A 321 -17.53 -31.58 -70.01
N MET A 322 -18.29 -32.66 -70.21
CA MET A 322 -19.76 -32.68 -70.14
C MET A 322 -20.23 -33.73 -69.11
N GLY A 323 -19.53 -33.82 -67.98
CA GLY A 323 -19.78 -34.85 -66.96
C GLY A 323 -19.60 -36.26 -67.52
N GLY A 324 -20.54 -37.16 -67.24
CA GLY A 324 -20.49 -38.56 -67.69
C GLY A 324 -20.58 -38.78 -69.21
N VAL A 325 -20.80 -37.74 -70.02
CA VAL A 325 -20.86 -37.81 -71.49
C VAL A 325 -19.80 -36.93 -72.14
N SER A 326 -18.63 -36.86 -71.51
CA SER A 326 -17.52 -36.03 -71.95
C SER A 326 -17.00 -36.40 -73.35
N ARG A 327 -16.52 -35.39 -74.09
CA ARG A 327 -16.07 -35.52 -75.50
C ARG A 327 -14.75 -34.82 -75.75
N ILE A 328 -14.00 -35.33 -76.73
CA ILE A 328 -12.72 -34.77 -77.18
C ILE A 328 -12.75 -34.63 -78.69
N ASP A 329 -12.55 -33.41 -79.17
CA ASP A 329 -12.44 -33.14 -80.59
C ASP A 329 -10.98 -33.18 -81.01
N LYS A 330 -10.64 -34.08 -81.94
CA LYS A 330 -9.32 -34.16 -82.55
C LYS A 330 -9.35 -33.50 -83.93
N TYR A 331 -8.50 -32.50 -84.10
CA TYR A 331 -8.24 -31.83 -85.38
C TYR A 331 -7.12 -32.56 -86.11
N SER A 332 -7.39 -33.03 -87.32
CA SER A 332 -6.37 -33.63 -88.18
C SER A 332 -5.83 -32.57 -89.15
N ASP A 333 -4.51 -32.40 -89.18
CA ASP A 333 -3.82 -31.44 -90.07
C ASP A 333 -4.02 -31.74 -91.56
N THR A 334 -4.45 -32.96 -91.92
CA THR A 334 -4.53 -33.40 -93.31
C THR A 334 -5.81 -32.97 -94.05
N ASP A 335 -6.95 -32.86 -93.36
CA ASP A 335 -8.26 -32.73 -94.02
C ASP A 335 -9.20 -31.68 -93.38
N GLY A 336 -8.80 -31.00 -92.30
CA GLY A 336 -9.68 -30.07 -91.57
C GLY A 336 -10.90 -30.74 -90.91
N VAL A 337 -11.02 -32.06 -91.00
CA VAL A 337 -12.11 -32.84 -90.41
C VAL A 337 -11.91 -32.94 -88.91
N VAL A 338 -12.92 -32.45 -88.16
CA VAL A 338 -12.99 -32.59 -86.71
C VAL A 338 -13.57 -33.96 -86.40
N THR A 339 -12.79 -34.81 -85.74
CA THR A 339 -13.28 -36.10 -85.25
C THR A 339 -13.63 -35.98 -83.78
N SER A 340 -14.93 -35.92 -83.49
CA SER A 340 -15.45 -35.92 -82.12
C SER A 340 -15.41 -37.34 -81.56
N GLN A 341 -14.64 -37.52 -80.48
CA GLN A 341 -14.45 -38.79 -79.80
C GLN A 341 -15.15 -38.76 -78.45
N GLU A 342 -15.99 -39.75 -78.20
CA GLU A 342 -16.80 -39.85 -77.00
C GLU A 342 -16.05 -40.63 -75.91
N LEU A 343 -15.89 -40.02 -74.73
CA LEU A 343 -15.19 -40.59 -73.59
C LEU A 343 -16.17 -41.28 -72.62
N PHE A 344 -17.17 -41.95 -73.17
CA PHE A 344 -18.14 -42.74 -72.43
C PHE A 344 -18.45 -44.03 -73.17
N SER A 345 -18.86 -45.06 -72.43
CA SER A 345 -19.34 -46.32 -72.99
C SER A 345 -20.71 -46.65 -72.43
N SER A 346 -21.63 -47.04 -73.31
CA SER A 346 -22.98 -47.49 -72.96
C SER A 346 -22.98 -49.02 -72.80
N GLY A 347 -23.01 -49.51 -71.56
CA GLY A 347 -23.52 -50.84 -71.17
C GLY A 347 -22.94 -52.13 -71.80
N ASP A 348 -23.33 -53.27 -71.23
CA ASP A 348 -22.78 -54.63 -71.50
C ASP A 348 -23.57 -55.44 -72.57
N TYR A 349 -24.13 -54.83 -73.62
CA TYR A 349 -24.78 -55.60 -74.71
C TYR A 349 -23.78 -56.04 -75.79
N SER A 350 -23.67 -57.36 -76.03
CA SER A 350 -22.54 -58.03 -76.71
C SER A 350 -22.15 -57.53 -78.12
N PHE A 351 -23.07 -56.97 -78.90
CA PHE A 351 -22.75 -56.47 -80.25
C PHE A 351 -22.28 -55.00 -80.24
N GLU A 352 -22.88 -54.18 -79.38
CA GLU A 352 -22.51 -52.78 -79.16
C GLU A 352 -21.19 -52.63 -78.40
N ARG A 353 -20.80 -53.67 -77.65
CA ARG A 353 -19.56 -53.76 -76.89
C ARG A 353 -18.31 -53.51 -77.74
N ILE A 354 -18.18 -54.13 -78.91
CA ILE A 354 -16.94 -54.07 -79.70
C ILE A 354 -16.78 -52.72 -80.40
N LEU A 355 -17.87 -52.13 -80.90
CA LEU A 355 -17.84 -50.85 -81.61
C LEU A 355 -17.73 -49.66 -80.64
N ASN A 356 -18.44 -49.71 -79.51
CA ASN A 356 -18.39 -48.64 -78.50
C ASN A 356 -17.07 -48.65 -77.73
N HIS A 357 -16.48 -49.83 -77.46
CA HIS A 357 -15.13 -49.89 -76.88
C HIS A 357 -14.06 -49.37 -77.82
N LYS A 358 -14.18 -49.54 -79.15
CA LYS A 358 -13.25 -48.93 -80.11
C LYS A 358 -13.31 -47.40 -80.11
N LYS A 359 -14.52 -46.82 -79.95
CA LYS A 359 -14.70 -45.36 -79.83
C LYS A 359 -14.08 -44.84 -78.53
N LEU A 360 -14.36 -45.51 -77.41
CA LEU A 360 -13.78 -45.18 -76.11
C LEU A 360 -12.25 -45.32 -76.13
N ASP A 361 -11.71 -46.38 -76.75
CA ASP A 361 -10.29 -46.61 -76.91
C ASP A 361 -9.60 -45.46 -77.65
N ASN A 362 -10.22 -44.98 -78.73
CA ASN A 362 -9.72 -43.82 -79.47
C ASN A 362 -9.76 -42.55 -78.61
N ALA A 363 -10.83 -42.34 -77.84
CA ALA A 363 -10.95 -41.21 -76.92
C ALA A 363 -9.90 -41.26 -75.80
N MET A 364 -9.68 -42.42 -75.18
CA MET A 364 -8.66 -42.63 -74.13
C MET A 364 -7.23 -42.42 -74.65
N VAL A 365 -6.94 -42.83 -75.89
CA VAL A 365 -5.65 -42.54 -76.53
C VAL A 365 -5.47 -41.04 -76.76
N SER A 366 -6.53 -40.32 -77.12
CA SER A 366 -6.49 -38.86 -77.22
C SER A 366 -6.31 -38.18 -75.85
N VAL A 367 -6.90 -38.71 -74.77
CA VAL A 367 -6.63 -38.23 -73.40
C VAL A 367 -5.15 -38.42 -73.06
N LEU A 368 -4.55 -39.56 -73.38
CA LEU A 368 -3.12 -39.79 -73.17
C LEU A 368 -2.25 -38.82 -73.97
N ALA A 369 -2.62 -38.52 -75.22
CA ALA A 369 -1.90 -37.54 -76.03
C ALA A 369 -1.96 -36.13 -75.42
N VAL A 370 -3.14 -35.72 -74.94
CA VAL A 370 -3.33 -34.45 -74.22
C VAL A 370 -2.51 -34.42 -72.93
N LEU A 371 -2.55 -35.49 -72.15
CA LEU A 371 -1.77 -35.63 -70.91
C LEU A 371 -0.25 -35.57 -71.17
N GLN A 372 0.19 -36.16 -72.28
CA GLN A 372 1.58 -36.11 -72.72
C GLN A 372 1.99 -34.69 -73.16
N GLN A 373 1.17 -33.98 -73.95
CA GLN A 373 1.44 -32.59 -74.35
C GLN A 373 1.57 -31.66 -73.14
N ILE A 374 0.68 -31.81 -72.15
CA ILE A 374 0.75 -31.05 -70.90
C ILE A 374 2.02 -31.44 -70.12
N GLY A 375 2.36 -32.72 -70.06
CA GLY A 375 3.59 -33.22 -69.44
C GLY A 375 4.85 -32.63 -70.05
N GLU A 376 4.98 -32.65 -71.38
CA GLU A 376 6.12 -32.09 -72.12
C GLU A 376 6.22 -30.58 -71.92
N TYR A 377 5.08 -29.87 -71.88
CA TYR A 377 5.05 -28.45 -71.56
C TYR A 377 5.54 -28.18 -70.12
N VAL A 378 5.11 -28.98 -69.15
CA VAL A 378 5.60 -28.87 -67.76
C VAL A 378 7.09 -29.18 -67.65
N GLU A 379 7.58 -30.22 -68.34
CA GLU A 379 9.01 -30.55 -68.40
C GLU A 379 9.85 -29.45 -69.06
N SER A 380 9.29 -28.72 -70.04
CA SER A 380 9.96 -27.57 -70.65
C SER A 380 10.09 -26.38 -69.70
N LEU A 381 9.18 -26.26 -68.73
CA LEU A 381 9.17 -25.19 -67.73
C LEU A 381 10.10 -25.51 -66.56
N ASP A 382 10.20 -26.77 -66.16
CA ASP A 382 11.11 -27.24 -65.12
C ASP A 382 11.68 -28.64 -65.47
N PRO A 383 12.95 -28.71 -65.91
CA PRO A 383 13.58 -29.97 -66.30
C PRO A 383 13.75 -31.00 -65.18
N SER A 384 13.58 -30.59 -63.92
CA SER A 384 13.66 -31.48 -62.76
C SER A 384 12.36 -32.28 -62.52
N LEU A 385 11.24 -31.84 -63.11
CA LEU A 385 9.92 -32.40 -62.89
C LEU A 385 9.50 -33.28 -64.05
N LYS A 386 9.71 -34.60 -63.91
CA LYS A 386 9.29 -35.61 -64.88
C LYS A 386 8.02 -36.31 -64.43
N LEU A 387 7.14 -36.62 -65.38
CA LEU A 387 5.97 -37.45 -65.08
C LEU A 387 6.40 -38.83 -64.56
N PRO A 388 5.77 -39.36 -63.50
CA PRO A 388 6.18 -40.62 -62.89
C PRO A 388 5.95 -41.83 -63.82
N TYR A 389 4.91 -41.79 -64.66
CA TYR A 389 4.64 -42.84 -65.65
C TYR A 389 4.80 -42.31 -67.07
N ARG A 390 5.74 -42.90 -67.83
CA ARG A 390 5.98 -42.55 -69.22
C ARG A 390 4.80 -42.94 -70.12
N ILE A 391 4.37 -42.00 -70.96
CA ILE A 391 3.30 -42.18 -71.95
C ILE A 391 3.95 -42.45 -73.32
N SER A 392 3.46 -43.46 -74.03
CA SER A 392 3.89 -43.77 -75.40
C SER A 392 2.68 -44.23 -76.21
N LYS A 393 2.11 -43.30 -76.99
CA LYS A 393 0.90 -43.50 -77.81
C LYS A 393 -0.26 -44.08 -77.00
N ASP A 394 -0.51 -45.38 -77.09
CA ASP A 394 -1.60 -46.08 -76.42
C ASP A 394 -1.22 -46.73 -75.08
N LYS A 395 0.06 -46.64 -74.69
CA LYS A 395 0.57 -47.27 -73.47
C LYS A 395 1.00 -46.23 -72.45
N ILE A 396 0.69 -46.49 -71.19
CA ILE A 396 1.13 -45.73 -70.03
C ILE A 396 1.86 -46.66 -69.07
N GLY A 397 3.10 -46.34 -68.71
CA GLY A 397 3.92 -47.20 -67.86
C GLY A 397 4.13 -48.62 -68.42
N GLY A 398 4.09 -48.77 -69.75
CA GLY A 398 4.22 -50.06 -70.45
C GLY A 398 2.91 -50.84 -70.65
N ILE A 399 1.79 -50.38 -70.08
CA ILE A 399 0.47 -51.05 -70.15
C ILE A 399 -0.45 -50.31 -71.12
N SER A 400 -1.17 -51.02 -71.99
CA SER A 400 -2.10 -50.39 -72.95
C SER A 400 -3.37 -49.90 -72.27
N ILE A 401 -3.83 -48.69 -72.62
CA ILE A 401 -5.11 -48.15 -72.15
C ILE A 401 -6.31 -48.68 -72.97
N ARG A 402 -6.06 -49.42 -74.06
CA ARG A 402 -7.13 -49.94 -74.93
C ARG A 402 -7.84 -51.12 -74.30
N LEU A 403 -9.13 -50.95 -74.03
CA LEU A 403 -9.99 -51.99 -73.49
C LEU A 403 -10.23 -53.11 -74.50
N SER A 404 -10.22 -52.84 -75.81
CA SER A 404 -10.44 -53.85 -76.85
C SER A 404 -9.31 -54.87 -77.00
N ILE A 405 -8.09 -54.52 -76.56
CA ILE A 405 -6.88 -55.36 -76.71
C ILE A 405 -6.55 -56.09 -75.39
N ASN A 406 -7.01 -55.56 -74.25
CA ASN A 406 -6.71 -56.12 -72.95
C ASN A 406 -7.65 -57.30 -72.61
N ALA A 407 -7.13 -58.53 -72.73
CA ALA A 407 -7.84 -59.76 -72.36
C ALA A 407 -8.15 -59.86 -70.83
N SER A 408 -7.46 -59.05 -70.01
CA SER A 408 -7.72 -58.91 -68.57
C SER A 408 -8.02 -57.44 -68.22
N ASN A 409 -9.20 -57.20 -67.64
CA ASN A 409 -9.62 -55.86 -67.18
C ASN A 409 -8.70 -55.29 -66.07
N ASP A 410 -7.88 -56.14 -65.45
CA ASP A 410 -6.93 -55.77 -64.39
C ASP A 410 -5.79 -54.90 -64.93
N SER A 411 -5.28 -55.21 -66.12
CA SER A 411 -4.25 -54.41 -66.80
C SER A 411 -4.78 -53.02 -67.17
N TRP A 412 -6.01 -52.95 -67.69
CA TRP A 412 -6.69 -51.71 -67.99
C TRP A 412 -6.92 -50.85 -66.74
N THR A 413 -7.36 -51.45 -65.64
CA THR A 413 -7.54 -50.74 -64.36
C THR A 413 -6.21 -50.16 -63.85
N THR A 414 -5.12 -50.88 -64.02
CA THR A 414 -3.78 -50.39 -63.67
C THR A 414 -3.36 -49.21 -64.54
N ALA A 415 -3.63 -49.27 -65.85
CA ALA A 415 -3.36 -48.16 -66.77
C ALA A 415 -4.18 -46.91 -66.38
N CYS A 416 -5.47 -47.07 -66.05
CA CYS A 416 -6.33 -45.99 -65.54
C CYS A 416 -5.79 -45.37 -64.24
N LYS A 417 -5.27 -46.19 -63.32
CA LYS A 417 -4.60 -45.71 -62.11
C LYS A 417 -3.35 -44.89 -62.42
N TYR A 418 -2.55 -45.29 -63.41
CA TYR A 418 -1.39 -44.50 -63.84
C TYR A 418 -1.78 -43.16 -64.47
N VAL A 419 -2.88 -43.11 -65.23
CA VAL A 419 -3.43 -41.86 -65.78
C VAL A 419 -3.79 -40.90 -64.65
N LEU A 420 -4.55 -41.36 -63.66
CA LEU A 420 -4.92 -40.54 -62.51
C LEU A 420 -3.70 -40.11 -61.68
N THR A 421 -2.69 -40.96 -61.56
CA THR A 421 -1.46 -40.60 -60.85
C THR A 421 -0.68 -39.50 -61.58
N ASN A 422 -0.51 -39.61 -62.90
CA ASN A 422 0.10 -38.54 -63.70
C ASN A 422 -0.72 -37.24 -63.61
N ALA A 423 -2.04 -37.33 -63.68
CA ALA A 423 -2.92 -36.17 -63.55
C ALA A 423 -2.82 -35.52 -62.15
N LYS A 424 -2.68 -36.31 -61.09
CA LYS A 424 -2.43 -35.82 -59.72
C LYS A 424 -1.10 -35.09 -59.60
N TRP A 425 -0.05 -35.63 -60.23
CA TRP A 425 1.26 -34.98 -60.28
C TRP A 425 1.22 -33.64 -61.01
N LEU A 426 0.53 -33.59 -62.16
CA LEU A 426 0.31 -32.33 -62.88
C LEU A 426 -0.49 -31.32 -62.04
N LEU A 427 -1.53 -31.77 -61.34
CA LEU A 427 -2.32 -30.92 -60.46
C LEU A 427 -1.47 -30.34 -59.33
N ALA A 428 -0.65 -31.17 -58.67
CA ALA A 428 0.27 -30.73 -57.63
C ALA A 428 1.24 -29.67 -58.17
N PHE A 429 1.84 -29.89 -59.34
CA PHE A 429 2.70 -28.90 -59.98
C PHE A 429 1.97 -27.58 -60.25
N THR A 430 0.78 -27.66 -60.86
CA THR A 430 0.00 -26.45 -61.16
C THR A 430 -0.40 -25.72 -59.89
N SER A 431 -0.54 -26.39 -58.75
CA SER A 431 -0.92 -25.78 -57.48
C SER A 431 0.22 -25.05 -56.77
N THR A 432 1.46 -25.53 -56.91
CA THR A 432 2.66 -24.87 -56.39
C THR A 432 2.92 -23.55 -57.13
N ARG A 433 2.52 -23.47 -58.39
CA ARG A 433 2.62 -22.26 -59.21
C ARG A 433 1.38 -21.38 -58.95
N ARG A 434 1.51 -20.44 -58.01
CA ARG A 434 0.54 -19.37 -57.77
C ARG A 434 0.59 -18.33 -58.86
#